data_AF-A0A9D7EF04-F1
#
_entry.id   AF-A0A9D7EF04-F1
#
_cell.length_a   1.000
_cell.length_b   1.000
_cell.length_c   1.000
_cell.angle_alpha   90.00
_cell.angle_beta   90.00
_cell.angle_gamma   90.00
#
_symmetry.space_group_name_H-M   'P 1'
#
loop_
_entity.id
_entity.type
_entity.pdbx_description
1 polymer ?
#
loop_
_entity_poly.entity_id
_entity_poly.type
_entity_poly.pdbx_seq_one_letter_code
_entity_poly.pdbx_strand_id
1 'polypeptide(L)'
;MKNELLSDAFSFRAPAGQVRIPGLRPAGWVSARAQMVGTPGLSPREAELVTLLLLRDGRWASSDALAVAMFGPGADVRLVQPIVCRARRKVGRAVIESAYGAGYRIPGRFRTEIPTVCSRCNAPVQFEGREWFCEDCGRSGELPKLEAVDRGVGRRGYAAGTKQGKPWSEEERAFVVEHVDDMNLEELGEALDRTASAVRGFLATHQIRKPYVRAKGNQEGTNG
;
A
#
# COMPACT_ATOMS: atom_id res chain seq x y z
N MET A 1 10.77 33.75 -13.72
CA MET A 1 10.31 32.65 -12.85
C MET A 1 10.38 31.35 -13.63
N LYS A 2 11.44 30.57 -13.46
CA LYS A 2 11.57 29.23 -14.05
C LYS A 2 10.76 28.29 -13.15
N ASN A 3 9.78 27.59 -13.73
CA ASN A 3 9.02 26.55 -13.05
C ASN A 3 9.96 25.39 -12.68
N GLU A 4 10.54 25.43 -11.49
CA GLU A 4 11.09 24.27 -10.79
C GLU A 4 9.93 23.39 -10.33
N LEU A 5 9.33 22.67 -11.27
CA LEU A 5 8.53 21.50 -10.92
C LEU A 5 9.51 20.43 -10.45
N LEU A 6 9.58 20.25 -9.13
CA LEU A 6 10.17 19.09 -8.46
C LEU A 6 9.67 17.82 -9.15
N SER A 7 10.46 17.32 -10.10
CA SER A 7 10.23 16.02 -10.71
C SER A 7 10.74 14.99 -9.72
N ASP A 8 9.85 14.49 -8.86
CA ASP A 8 10.14 13.34 -8.02
C ASP A 8 10.41 12.13 -8.93
N ALA A 9 11.66 11.99 -9.35
CA ALA A 9 12.14 10.84 -10.09
C ALA A 9 12.36 9.71 -9.09
N PHE A 10 11.64 8.61 -9.27
CA PHE A 10 11.81 7.42 -8.44
C PHE A 10 12.96 6.57 -8.97
N SER A 11 13.93 6.21 -8.14
CA SER A 11 15.03 5.33 -8.56
C SER A 11 15.40 4.29 -7.51
N PHE A 12 15.87 3.13 -7.97
CA PHE A 12 16.47 2.10 -7.10
C PHE A 12 17.56 1.32 -7.84
N ARG A 13 18.54 0.77 -7.10
CA ARG A 13 19.60 -0.06 -7.69
C ARG A 13 19.15 -1.53 -7.77
N ALA A 14 19.17 -2.08 -8.96
CA ALA A 14 19.02 -3.50 -9.26
C ALA A 14 20.41 -4.15 -9.48
N PRO A 15 20.53 -5.50 -9.44
CA PRO A 15 21.80 -6.20 -9.67
C PRO A 15 22.42 -5.88 -11.03
N ALA A 16 21.58 -5.67 -12.05
CA ALA A 16 22.04 -5.25 -13.35
C ALA A 16 21.87 -3.74 -13.55
N GLY A 17 22.09 -2.85 -12.58
CA GLY A 17 22.10 -1.38 -12.82
C GLY A 17 20.98 -0.60 -12.13
N GLN A 18 20.88 0.71 -12.36
CA GLN A 18 19.91 1.58 -11.65
C GLN A 18 18.60 1.66 -12.42
N VAL A 19 17.47 1.28 -11.81
CA VAL A 19 16.13 1.54 -12.36
C VAL A 19 15.75 2.98 -12.05
N ARG A 20 15.29 3.73 -13.04
CA ARG A 20 14.74 5.09 -12.91
C ARG A 20 13.35 5.18 -13.53
N ILE A 21 12.44 5.87 -12.85
CA ILE A 21 11.18 6.35 -13.40
C ILE A 21 11.30 7.87 -13.49
N PRO A 22 11.46 8.44 -14.70
CA PRO A 22 11.56 9.88 -14.85
C PRO A 22 10.20 10.54 -14.54
N GLY A 23 10.20 11.42 -13.53
CA GLY A 23 9.22 12.47 -13.26
C GLY A 23 7.74 12.05 -13.23
N LEU A 24 7.16 12.02 -12.03
CA LEU A 24 5.71 12.08 -11.85
C LEU A 24 5.20 13.45 -12.32
N ARG A 25 4.49 13.54 -13.45
CA ARG A 25 3.77 14.78 -13.81
C ARG A 25 2.49 14.88 -12.97
N PRO A 26 2.10 16.09 -12.51
CA PRO A 26 0.83 16.31 -11.81
C PRO A 26 -0.43 15.90 -12.60
N ALA A 27 -0.32 15.73 -13.93
CA ALA A 27 -1.43 15.37 -14.83
C ALA A 27 -1.76 13.86 -14.89
N GLY A 28 -1.33 13.07 -13.90
CA GLY A 28 -1.58 11.64 -13.83
C GLY A 28 -0.47 10.77 -14.46
N TRP A 29 -0.51 9.49 -14.14
CA TRP A 29 0.49 8.43 -14.36
C TRP A 29 0.83 8.09 -15.84
N VAL A 30 0.59 9.00 -16.79
CA VAL A 30 0.44 8.65 -18.21
C VAL A 30 1.77 8.45 -18.95
N SER A 31 2.94 8.78 -18.38
CA SER A 31 4.20 8.77 -19.15
C SER A 31 5.46 8.26 -18.44
N ALA A 32 5.38 7.87 -17.17
CA ALA A 32 6.57 7.51 -16.40
C ALA A 32 6.90 6.00 -16.58
N ARG A 33 7.67 5.65 -17.61
CA ARG A 33 8.16 4.26 -17.82
C ARG A 33 9.47 4.02 -17.07
N ALA A 34 9.54 2.90 -16.37
CA ALA A 34 10.78 2.43 -15.74
C ALA A 34 11.86 2.14 -16.80
N GLN A 35 13.06 2.66 -16.59
CA GLN A 35 14.24 2.46 -17.44
C GLN A 35 15.41 1.97 -16.59
N MET A 36 16.31 1.19 -17.17
CA MET A 36 17.59 0.84 -16.53
C MET A 36 18.67 1.81 -16.99
N VAL A 37 19.53 2.23 -16.07
CA VAL A 37 20.69 3.08 -16.31
C VAL A 37 21.94 2.22 -16.11
N GLY A 38 22.81 2.19 -17.11
CA GLY A 38 24.16 1.60 -17.04
C GLY A 38 24.29 0.13 -17.48
N THR A 39 23.27 -0.49 -18.08
CA THR A 39 23.21 -1.94 -18.40
C THR A 39 22.25 -2.24 -19.56
N PRO A 40 22.11 -3.50 -20.04
CA PRO A 40 21.07 -3.84 -21.02
C PRO A 40 19.69 -3.42 -20.52
N GLY A 41 19.08 -2.47 -21.25
CA GLY A 41 17.80 -1.89 -20.92
C GLY A 41 16.67 -2.91 -20.74
N LEU A 42 15.64 -2.52 -20.01
CA LEU A 42 14.37 -3.25 -20.02
C LEU A 42 13.77 -3.14 -21.43
N SER A 43 13.24 -4.26 -21.95
CA SER A 43 12.39 -4.19 -23.13
C SER A 43 11.13 -3.37 -22.80
N PRO A 44 10.41 -2.82 -23.80
CA PRO A 44 9.21 -2.03 -23.53
C PRO A 44 8.18 -2.74 -22.63
N ARG A 45 8.01 -4.06 -22.80
CA ARG A 45 7.11 -4.86 -21.97
C ARG A 45 7.64 -5.13 -20.56
N GLU A 46 8.95 -5.29 -20.41
CA GLU A 46 9.55 -5.42 -19.07
C GLU A 46 9.46 -4.10 -18.29
N ALA A 47 9.71 -2.97 -18.95
CA ALA A 47 9.56 -1.63 -18.40
C ALA A 47 8.12 -1.38 -17.95
N GLU A 48 7.15 -1.73 -18.79
CA GLU A 48 5.72 -1.62 -18.49
C GLU A 48 5.31 -2.48 -17.28
N LEU A 49 5.73 -3.75 -17.22
CA LEU A 49 5.49 -4.62 -16.06
C LEU A 49 6.05 -4.01 -14.77
N VAL A 50 7.32 -3.60 -14.79
CA VAL A 50 7.99 -3.03 -13.60
C VAL A 50 7.29 -1.76 -13.16
N THR A 51 6.89 -0.91 -14.12
CA THR A 51 6.11 0.29 -13.85
C THR A 51 4.81 -0.08 -13.14
N LEU A 52 3.98 -0.94 -13.71
CA LEU A 52 2.70 -1.37 -13.14
C LEU A 52 2.83 -1.91 -11.71
N LEU A 53 3.90 -2.65 -11.41
CA LEU A 53 4.15 -3.16 -10.06
C LEU A 53 4.57 -2.06 -9.08
N LEU A 54 5.38 -1.09 -9.52
CA LEU A 54 5.78 0.06 -8.70
C LEU A 54 4.60 1.00 -8.42
N LEU A 55 3.71 1.18 -9.40
CA LEU A 55 2.47 1.96 -9.25
C LEU A 55 1.55 1.42 -8.15
N ARG A 56 1.66 0.14 -7.84
CA ARG A 56 0.82 -0.52 -6.82
C ARG A 56 1.41 -0.47 -5.41
N ASP A 57 2.56 0.17 -5.21
CA ASP A 57 3.15 0.47 -3.91
C ASP A 57 3.15 -0.72 -2.93
N GLY A 58 3.75 -1.84 -3.35
CA GLY A 58 3.84 -3.05 -2.53
C GLY A 58 2.58 -3.90 -2.45
N ARG A 59 1.48 -3.52 -3.12
CA ARG A 59 0.28 -4.36 -3.25
C ARG A 59 0.50 -5.43 -4.32
N TRP A 60 -0.17 -6.56 -4.13
CA TRP A 60 -0.18 -7.66 -5.10
C TRP A 60 -0.94 -7.29 -6.37
N ALA A 61 -0.38 -7.68 -7.52
CA ALA A 61 -1.02 -7.65 -8.82
C ALA A 61 -1.21 -9.08 -9.30
N SER A 62 -2.46 -9.50 -9.49
CA SER A 62 -2.75 -10.82 -10.06
C SER A 62 -2.22 -10.92 -11.50
N SER A 63 -1.85 -12.13 -11.92
CA SER A 63 -1.41 -12.36 -13.30
C SER A 63 -2.46 -11.94 -14.32
N ASP A 64 -3.74 -12.11 -14.00
CA ASP A 64 -4.87 -11.66 -14.82
C ASP A 64 -4.91 -10.13 -14.97
N ALA A 65 -4.81 -9.39 -13.86
CA ALA A 65 -4.80 -7.93 -13.91
C ALA A 65 -3.59 -7.39 -14.68
N LEU A 66 -2.43 -8.05 -14.58
CA LEU A 66 -1.24 -7.69 -15.36
C LEU A 66 -1.41 -8.03 -16.84
N ALA A 67 -2.02 -9.17 -17.17
CA ALA A 67 -2.28 -9.56 -18.56
C ALA A 67 -3.21 -8.55 -19.23
N VAL A 68 -4.33 -8.20 -18.58
CA VAL A 68 -5.28 -7.20 -19.08
C VAL A 68 -4.63 -5.82 -19.22
N ALA A 69 -3.84 -5.39 -18.23
CA ALA A 69 -3.19 -4.08 -18.27
C ALA A 69 -2.14 -3.97 -19.38
N MET A 70 -1.38 -5.04 -19.66
CA MET A 70 -0.29 -5.01 -20.62
C MET A 70 -0.75 -5.34 -22.05
N PHE A 71 -1.71 -6.25 -22.21
CA PHE A 71 -2.07 -6.82 -23.51
C PHE A 71 -3.52 -6.56 -23.91
N GLY A 72 -4.34 -6.03 -23.01
CA GLY A 72 -5.76 -5.76 -23.24
C GLY A 72 -6.69 -6.89 -22.77
N PRO A 73 -8.01 -6.68 -22.86
CA PRO A 73 -9.01 -7.64 -22.42
C PRO A 73 -8.89 -8.99 -23.14
N GLY A 74 -9.05 -10.10 -22.41
CA GLY A 74 -8.99 -11.46 -22.96
C GLY A 74 -7.58 -12.01 -23.22
N ALA A 75 -6.53 -11.28 -22.83
CA ALA A 75 -5.17 -11.75 -22.96
C ALA A 75 -4.89 -12.99 -22.09
N ASP A 76 -4.11 -13.93 -22.63
CA ASP A 76 -3.69 -15.12 -21.90
C ASP A 76 -2.73 -14.76 -20.75
N VAL A 77 -3.11 -15.13 -19.53
CA VAL A 77 -2.33 -14.95 -18.29
C VAL A 77 -0.92 -15.57 -18.37
N ARG A 78 -0.74 -16.60 -19.22
CA ARG A 78 0.56 -17.26 -19.44
C ARG A 78 1.60 -16.34 -20.08
N LEU A 79 1.18 -15.26 -20.74
CA LEU A 79 2.09 -14.28 -21.35
C LEU A 79 2.86 -13.45 -20.30
N VAL A 80 2.33 -13.32 -19.09
CA VAL A 80 2.93 -12.52 -18.00
C VAL A 80 4.19 -13.19 -17.46
N GLN A 81 4.17 -14.51 -17.28
CA GLN A 81 5.25 -15.24 -16.60
C GLN A 81 6.61 -15.12 -17.32
N PRO A 82 6.73 -15.28 -18.65
CA PRO A 82 7.98 -15.04 -19.36
C PRO A 82 8.53 -13.61 -19.19
N ILE A 83 7.65 -12.60 -19.15
CA ILE A 83 8.06 -11.20 -18.95
C ILE A 83 8.58 -11.02 -17.53
N VAL A 84 7.88 -11.53 -16.52
CA VAL A 84 8.34 -11.50 -15.12
C VAL A 84 9.70 -12.20 -14.98
N CYS A 85 9.88 -13.36 -15.61
CA CYS A 85 11.15 -14.09 -15.58
C CYS A 85 12.29 -13.27 -16.20
N ARG A 86 12.07 -12.63 -17.36
CA ARG A 86 13.08 -11.76 -17.99
C ARG A 86 13.36 -10.51 -17.16
N ALA A 87 12.32 -9.85 -16.67
CA ALA A 87 12.45 -8.69 -15.79
C ALA A 87 13.26 -9.06 -14.54
N ARG A 88 12.95 -10.16 -13.83
CA ARG A 88 13.69 -10.65 -12.65
C ARG A 88 15.17 -10.89 -12.91
N ARG A 89 15.56 -11.36 -14.10
CA ARG A 89 16.98 -11.53 -14.44
C ARG A 89 17.72 -10.19 -14.51
N LYS A 90 17.03 -9.11 -14.87
CA LYS A 90 17.58 -7.75 -14.99
C LYS A 90 17.46 -6.97 -13.69
N VAL A 91 16.26 -6.89 -13.12
CA VAL A 91 16.00 -6.11 -11.89
C VAL A 91 16.39 -6.85 -10.60
N GLY A 92 16.63 -8.16 -10.66
CA GLY A 92 16.93 -9.00 -9.51
C GLY A 92 15.75 -9.86 -9.07
N ARG A 93 16.03 -11.13 -8.75
CA ARG A 93 15.00 -12.10 -8.34
C ARG A 93 14.27 -11.71 -7.05
N ALA A 94 14.98 -11.08 -6.11
CA ALA A 94 14.43 -10.63 -4.84
C ALA A 94 13.56 -9.36 -4.95
N VAL A 95 13.68 -8.61 -6.06
CA VAL A 95 12.95 -7.34 -6.24
C VAL A 95 11.48 -7.58 -6.59
N ILE A 96 11.21 -8.58 -7.44
CA ILE A 96 9.84 -8.95 -7.81
C ILE A 96 9.46 -10.21 -7.04
N GLU A 97 8.64 -10.05 -6.02
CA GLU A 97 8.09 -11.17 -5.25
C GLU A 97 6.94 -11.84 -6.01
N SER A 98 6.75 -13.14 -5.78
CA SER A 98 5.59 -13.90 -6.26
C SER A 98 4.99 -14.69 -5.11
N ALA A 99 3.67 -14.73 -5.04
CA ALA A 99 2.93 -15.58 -4.13
C ALA A 99 1.85 -16.34 -4.89
N TYR A 100 1.68 -17.62 -4.55
CA TYR A 100 0.69 -18.49 -5.18
C TYR A 100 -0.71 -17.90 -4.99
N GLY A 101 -1.48 -17.82 -6.08
CA GLY A 101 -2.82 -17.22 -6.10
C GLY A 101 -2.88 -15.68 -6.05
N ALA A 102 -1.88 -15.00 -5.49
CA ALA A 102 -1.87 -13.54 -5.37
C ALA A 102 -1.21 -12.82 -6.57
N GLY A 103 -0.29 -13.49 -7.27
CA GLY A 103 0.44 -12.93 -8.41
C GLY A 103 1.80 -12.35 -8.01
N TYR A 104 2.06 -11.10 -8.41
CA TYR A 104 3.38 -10.47 -8.30
C TYR A 104 3.32 -9.12 -7.60
N ARG A 105 4.41 -8.73 -6.93
CA ARG A 105 4.58 -7.38 -6.40
C ARG A 105 6.05 -6.98 -6.39
N ILE A 106 6.29 -5.67 -6.36
CA ILE A 106 7.55 -5.10 -5.89
C ILE A 106 7.24 -4.54 -4.50
N PRO A 107 7.78 -5.12 -3.41
CA PRO A 107 7.46 -4.68 -2.06
C PRO A 107 7.79 -3.19 -1.90
N GLY A 108 6.86 -2.40 -1.36
CA GLY A 108 6.94 -0.93 -1.24
C GLY A 108 8.04 -0.41 -0.31
N ARG A 109 9.08 -1.19 -0.05
CA ARG A 109 10.23 -0.82 0.78
C ARG A 109 11.33 -0.05 0.03
N PHE A 110 11.14 0.26 -1.24
CA PHE A 110 12.11 1.06 -1.99
C PHE A 110 11.91 2.56 -1.72
N ARG A 111 12.10 3.00 -0.47
CA ARG A 111 12.30 4.42 -0.14
C ARG A 111 13.26 4.58 1.05
N THR A 112 14.53 4.67 0.71
CA THR A 112 15.46 5.80 0.93
C THR A 112 16.70 5.44 0.13
N GLU A 113 17.23 6.34 -0.68
CA GLU A 113 18.41 6.09 -1.51
C GLU A 113 19.58 5.72 -0.60
N ILE A 114 19.81 4.41 -0.42
CA ILE A 114 21.07 3.92 0.14
C ILE A 114 22.12 4.32 -0.90
N PRO A 115 23.03 5.26 -0.59
CA PRO A 115 24.04 5.69 -1.54
C PRO A 115 24.88 4.47 -1.86
N THR A 116 24.81 4.00 -3.09
CA THR A 116 25.54 2.80 -3.53
C THR A 116 26.83 3.18 -4.28
N VAL A 117 27.02 4.49 -4.43
CA VAL A 117 28.21 5.18 -4.91
C VAL A 117 28.36 6.47 -4.12
N CYS A 118 29.60 6.94 -4.00
CA CYS A 118 29.91 8.17 -3.34
C CYS A 118 29.40 9.35 -4.15
N SER A 119 28.64 10.25 -3.52
CA SER A 119 28.12 11.47 -4.16
C SER A 119 29.20 12.46 -4.59
N ARG A 120 30.47 12.24 -4.21
CA ARG A 120 31.60 13.09 -4.60
C ARG A 120 32.37 12.52 -5.80
N CYS A 121 32.80 11.26 -5.74
CA CYS A 121 33.67 10.66 -6.75
C CYS A 121 33.00 9.53 -7.57
N ASN A 122 31.74 9.19 -7.26
CA ASN A 122 30.97 8.15 -7.93
C ASN A 122 31.53 6.71 -7.79
N ALA A 123 32.56 6.51 -6.97
CA ALA A 123 33.09 5.20 -6.62
C ALA A 123 32.11 4.40 -5.76
N PRO A 124 32.14 3.06 -5.79
CA PRO A 124 31.38 2.23 -4.86
C PRO A 124 31.66 2.63 -3.41
N VAL A 125 30.63 2.57 -2.56
CA VAL A 125 30.79 2.75 -1.11
C VAL A 125 30.59 1.43 -0.40
N GLN A 126 31.37 1.23 0.65
CA GLN A 126 31.27 0.11 1.57
C GLN A 126 30.33 0.48 2.72
N PHE A 127 29.77 -0.53 3.39
CA PHE A 127 28.86 -0.35 4.51
C PHE A 127 29.39 -1.07 5.74
N GLU A 128 29.38 -0.37 6.87
CA GLU A 128 29.66 -0.93 8.17
C GLU A 128 28.52 -0.54 9.12
N GLY A 129 27.63 -1.49 9.39
CA GLY A 129 26.41 -1.24 10.16
C GLY A 129 25.47 -0.23 9.49
N ARG A 130 25.37 0.97 10.07
CA ARG A 130 24.52 2.08 9.56
C ARG A 130 25.31 3.19 8.87
N GLU A 131 26.62 3.04 8.81
CA GLU A 131 27.50 4.01 8.18
C GLU A 131 27.91 3.49 6.80
N TRP A 132 28.06 4.41 5.86
CA TRP A 132 28.69 4.13 4.58
C TRP A 132 30.01 4.88 4.50
N PHE A 133 30.99 4.32 3.79
CA PHE A 133 32.27 4.98 3.51
C PHE A 133 32.74 4.71 2.09
N CYS A 134 33.40 5.70 1.50
CA CYS A 134 34.01 5.62 0.19
C CYS A 134 35.51 5.41 0.33
N GLU A 135 36.04 4.28 -0.15
CA GLU A 135 37.47 3.98 -0.09
C GLU A 135 38.31 4.94 -0.96
N ASP A 136 37.76 5.42 -2.08
CA ASP A 136 38.51 6.26 -3.02
C ASP A 136 38.69 7.70 -2.55
N CYS A 137 37.72 8.28 -1.84
CA CYS A 137 37.77 9.69 -1.42
C CYS A 137 37.59 9.92 0.08
N GLY A 138 37.47 8.86 0.87
CA GLY A 138 37.34 8.90 2.33
C GLY A 138 36.03 9.48 2.86
N ARG A 139 35.04 9.78 1.98
CA ARG A 139 33.77 10.34 2.43
C ARG A 139 32.94 9.26 3.10
N SER A 140 32.36 9.59 4.24
CA SER A 140 31.39 8.75 4.94
C SER A 140 30.09 9.50 5.25
N GLY A 141 29.09 8.77 5.68
CA GLY A 141 27.86 9.33 6.23
C GLY A 141 27.00 8.28 6.90
N GLU A 142 26.04 8.74 7.69
CA GLU A 142 25.01 7.88 8.27
C GLU A 142 23.91 7.62 7.25
N LEU A 143 23.41 6.39 7.20
CA LEU A 143 22.17 6.10 6.50
C LEU A 143 21.04 6.89 7.16
N PRO A 144 20.16 7.55 6.38
CA PRO A 144 18.99 8.21 6.95
C PRO A 144 18.23 7.20 7.79
N LYS A 145 17.85 7.61 9.01
CA LYS A 145 17.03 6.77 9.90
C LYS A 145 15.79 6.38 9.10
N LEU A 146 15.62 5.07 8.89
CA LEU A 146 14.37 4.49 8.43
C LEU A 146 13.36 4.75 9.54
N GLU A 147 12.74 5.93 9.53
CA GLU A 147 11.52 6.13 10.28
C GLU A 147 10.51 5.19 9.64
N ALA A 148 10.10 4.18 10.40
CA ALA A 148 8.86 3.50 10.12
C ALA A 148 7.80 4.60 10.19
N VAL A 149 7.41 5.13 9.03
CA VAL A 149 6.20 5.91 8.92
C VAL A 149 5.13 4.89 9.29
N ASP A 150 4.70 4.91 10.55
CA ASP A 150 3.53 4.17 10.98
C ASP A 150 2.46 4.54 9.97
N ARG A 151 2.07 3.54 9.18
CA ARG A 151 1.00 3.72 8.21
C ARG A 151 -0.16 4.23 9.02
N GLY A 152 -0.49 5.49 8.83
CA GLY A 152 -1.77 6.07 9.18
C GLY A 152 -2.85 5.38 8.37
N VAL A 153 -3.12 4.10 8.66
CA VAL A 153 -4.51 3.69 8.87
C VAL A 153 -4.89 4.28 10.22
N GLY A 154 -4.89 5.61 10.31
CA GLY A 154 -5.48 6.28 11.44
C GLY A 154 -6.93 5.83 11.41
N ARG A 155 -7.30 4.92 12.30
CA ARG A 155 -8.70 4.83 12.71
C ARG A 155 -9.07 6.28 13.00
N ARG A 156 -10.12 6.79 12.35
CA ARG A 156 -10.66 8.11 12.66
C ARG A 156 -10.67 8.19 14.19
N GLY A 157 -9.92 9.14 14.77
CA GLY A 157 -9.77 9.22 16.22
C GLY A 157 -11.14 9.12 16.86
N TYR A 158 -11.26 8.35 17.94
CA TYR A 158 -12.55 8.13 18.58
C TYR A 158 -13.21 9.48 18.86
N ALA A 159 -14.47 9.65 18.47
CA ALA A 159 -15.20 10.85 18.80
C ALA A 159 -15.18 10.98 20.33
N ALA A 160 -14.74 12.14 20.82
CA ALA A 160 -14.72 12.43 22.25
C ALA A 160 -16.13 12.25 22.81
N GLY A 161 -16.28 11.39 23.80
CA GLY A 161 -17.57 10.97 24.36
C GLY A 161 -17.80 9.47 24.27
N THR A 162 -17.50 8.86 23.12
CA THR A 162 -17.85 7.45 22.86
C THR A 162 -17.17 6.48 23.82
N LYS A 163 -17.89 5.45 24.29
CA LYS A 163 -17.36 4.38 25.17
C LYS A 163 -16.47 3.37 24.42
N GLN A 164 -15.83 3.77 23.32
CA GLN A 164 -15.07 2.86 22.47
C GLN A 164 -13.80 2.37 23.19
N GLY A 165 -13.64 1.03 23.30
CA GLY A 165 -12.55 0.39 24.03
C GLY A 165 -12.83 0.15 25.52
N LYS A 166 -13.93 0.68 26.08
CA LYS A 166 -14.35 0.36 27.44
C LYS A 166 -15.00 -1.04 27.50
N PRO A 167 -14.78 -1.80 28.58
CA PRO A 167 -15.47 -3.08 28.80
C PRO A 167 -16.99 -2.89 28.87
N TRP A 168 -17.75 -3.93 28.54
CA TRP A 168 -19.22 -3.93 28.59
C TRP A 168 -19.72 -4.12 30.02
N SER A 169 -20.48 -3.15 30.56
CA SER A 169 -21.11 -3.27 31.88
C SER A 169 -22.28 -4.26 31.86
N GLU A 170 -22.73 -4.73 33.03
CA GLU A 170 -23.87 -5.66 33.12
C GLU A 170 -25.17 -5.02 32.63
N GLU A 171 -25.41 -3.75 32.93
CA GLU A 171 -26.56 -2.96 32.47
C GLU A 171 -26.59 -2.88 30.93
N GLU A 172 -25.44 -2.60 30.30
CA GLU A 172 -25.35 -2.53 28.84
C GLU A 172 -25.64 -3.89 28.19
N ARG A 173 -25.23 -4.99 28.84
CA ARG A 173 -25.50 -6.36 28.35
C ARG A 173 -26.99 -6.68 28.45
N ALA A 174 -27.61 -6.37 29.59
CA ALA A 174 -29.04 -6.58 29.81
C ALA A 174 -29.85 -5.80 28.76
N PHE A 175 -29.50 -4.53 28.53
CA PHE A 175 -30.14 -3.68 27.54
C PHE A 175 -30.04 -4.25 26.11
N VAL A 176 -28.86 -4.75 25.71
CA VAL A 176 -28.72 -5.38 24.38
C VAL A 176 -29.62 -6.59 24.25
N VAL A 177 -29.68 -7.46 25.27
CA VAL A 177 -30.51 -8.68 25.22
C VAL A 177 -31.99 -8.34 25.17
N GLU A 178 -32.45 -7.36 25.94
CA GLU A 178 -33.85 -6.93 25.99
C GLU A 178 -34.33 -6.31 24.67
N HIS A 179 -33.47 -5.56 23.97
CA HIS A 179 -33.86 -4.80 22.78
C HIS A 179 -33.27 -5.33 21.46
N VAL A 180 -32.61 -6.50 21.47
CA VAL A 180 -31.97 -7.04 20.25
C VAL A 180 -32.96 -7.32 19.14
N ASP A 181 -34.21 -7.64 19.45
CA ASP A 181 -35.23 -7.99 18.45
C ASP A 181 -35.97 -6.77 17.89
N ASP A 182 -36.01 -5.66 18.63
CA ASP A 182 -36.81 -4.48 18.27
C ASP A 182 -36.00 -3.35 17.63
N MET A 183 -34.72 -3.22 18.00
CA MET A 183 -33.83 -2.15 17.52
C MET A 183 -32.87 -2.67 16.46
N ASN A 184 -32.40 -1.83 15.55
CA ASN A 184 -31.29 -2.15 14.66
C ASN A 184 -29.92 -1.90 15.35
N LEU A 185 -28.80 -2.20 14.67
CA LEU A 185 -27.46 -2.06 15.29
C LEU A 185 -27.04 -0.60 15.52
N GLU A 186 -27.57 0.32 14.74
CA GLU A 186 -27.29 1.76 14.86
C GLU A 186 -28.05 2.33 16.05
N GLU A 187 -29.34 2.01 16.17
CA GLU A 187 -30.19 2.37 17.32
C GLU A 187 -29.62 1.83 18.65
N LEU A 188 -29.20 0.55 18.67
CA LEU A 188 -28.54 -0.03 19.85
C LEU A 188 -27.21 0.67 20.16
N GLY A 189 -26.46 1.08 19.13
CA GLY A 189 -25.20 1.79 19.31
C GLY A 189 -25.43 3.17 19.93
N GLU A 190 -26.38 3.92 19.41
CA GLU A 190 -26.74 5.25 19.88
C GLU A 190 -27.24 5.22 21.33
N ALA A 191 -28.15 4.30 21.67
CA ALA A 191 -28.68 4.15 23.02
C ALA A 191 -27.58 3.85 24.07
N LEU A 192 -26.49 3.21 23.66
CA LEU A 192 -25.40 2.78 24.54
C LEU A 192 -24.16 3.68 24.46
N ASP A 193 -24.18 4.72 23.62
CA ASP A 193 -23.01 5.54 23.27
C ASP A 193 -21.81 4.68 22.79
N ARG A 194 -22.12 3.71 21.91
CA ARG A 194 -21.18 2.79 21.28
C ARG A 194 -21.37 2.77 19.76
N THR A 195 -20.34 2.35 19.03
CA THR A 195 -20.47 2.18 17.57
C THR A 195 -21.26 0.91 17.24
N ALA A 196 -22.03 0.92 16.15
CA ALA A 196 -22.73 -0.27 15.64
C ALA A 196 -21.78 -1.48 15.44
N SER A 197 -20.52 -1.22 15.08
CA SER A 197 -19.46 -2.24 14.99
C SER A 197 -19.12 -2.87 16.34
N ALA A 198 -19.12 -2.10 17.43
CA ALA A 198 -18.90 -2.62 18.77
C ALA A 198 -20.08 -3.51 19.22
N VAL A 199 -21.33 -3.08 18.95
CA VAL A 199 -22.53 -3.88 19.22
C VAL A 199 -22.48 -5.19 18.43
N ARG A 200 -22.12 -5.14 17.14
CA ARG A 200 -21.94 -6.36 16.31
C ARG A 200 -20.89 -7.30 16.89
N GLY A 201 -19.75 -6.77 17.33
CA GLY A 201 -18.71 -7.56 17.98
C GLY A 201 -19.20 -8.23 19.26
N PHE A 202 -19.96 -7.50 20.08
CA PHE A 202 -20.58 -8.04 21.28
C PHE A 202 -21.54 -9.20 20.98
N LEU A 203 -22.48 -9.01 20.04
CA LEU A 203 -23.42 -10.06 19.65
C LEU A 203 -22.70 -11.32 19.15
N ALA A 204 -21.62 -11.14 18.37
CA ALA A 204 -20.81 -12.25 17.88
C ALA A 204 -20.10 -13.01 19.02
N THR A 205 -19.50 -12.28 19.98
CA THR A 205 -18.83 -12.89 21.14
C THR A 205 -19.79 -13.66 22.05
N HIS A 206 -21.01 -13.15 22.24
CA HIS A 206 -22.03 -13.77 23.08
C HIS A 206 -22.97 -14.72 22.32
N GLN A 207 -22.70 -14.98 21.03
CA GLN A 207 -23.48 -15.86 20.16
C GLN A 207 -24.98 -15.51 20.08
N ILE A 208 -25.30 -14.22 20.25
CA ILE A 208 -26.68 -13.72 20.15
C ILE A 208 -27.01 -13.50 18.67
N ARG A 209 -28.03 -14.22 18.17
CA ARG A 209 -28.51 -14.05 16.80
C ARG A 209 -29.52 -12.92 16.77
N LYS A 210 -29.29 -11.92 15.92
CA LYS A 210 -30.20 -10.81 15.69
C LYS A 210 -31.09 -11.09 14.47
N PRO A 211 -32.42 -11.07 14.56
CA PRO A 211 -33.28 -11.11 13.39
C PRO A 211 -33.08 -9.85 12.54
N TYR A 212 -33.29 -9.96 11.22
CA TYR A 212 -33.15 -8.80 10.34
C TYR A 212 -34.32 -7.83 10.57
N VAL A 213 -34.05 -6.72 11.25
CA VAL A 213 -34.97 -5.59 11.40
C VAL A 213 -34.59 -4.55 10.37
N ARG A 214 -35.52 -4.21 9.46
CA ARG A 214 -35.29 -3.10 8.51
C ARG A 214 -35.20 -1.80 9.30
N ALA A 215 -34.20 -0.97 9.00
CA ALA A 215 -34.14 0.39 9.51
C ALA A 215 -35.48 1.08 9.20
N LYS A 216 -36.13 1.66 10.22
CA LYS A 216 -37.29 2.51 10.02
C LYS A 216 -36.79 3.67 9.15
N GLY A 217 -37.20 3.71 7.89
CA GLY A 217 -36.81 4.80 7.01
C GLY A 217 -37.18 6.11 7.67
N ASN A 218 -36.23 7.07 7.73
CA ASN A 218 -36.49 8.43 8.20
C ASN A 218 -37.66 9.01 7.41
N GLN A 219 -38.88 8.87 7.95
CA GLN A 219 -40.04 9.64 7.53
C GLN A 219 -39.97 10.98 8.25
N GLU A 220 -38.91 11.76 7.96
CA GLU A 220 -38.89 13.16 8.36
C GLU A 220 -39.66 13.94 7.31
N GLY A 221 -40.79 14.50 7.77
CA GLY A 221 -41.77 15.18 6.97
C GLY A 221 -41.23 16.39 6.23
N THR A 222 -41.45 16.38 4.92
CA THR A 222 -41.73 17.58 4.13
C THR A 222 -43.24 17.67 3.91
N ASN A 223 -43.97 18.10 4.94
CA ASN A 223 -45.29 18.68 4.76
C ASN A 223 -45.16 20.19 5.04
N GLY A 224 -45.10 20.95 3.95
CA GLY A 224 -45.50 22.36 3.92
C GLY A 224 -46.97 22.48 3.56
#